data_AF-A0A380ZUQ6-F1
#
_entry.id   AF-A0A380ZUQ6-F1
#
_cell.length_a   1.000
_cell.length_b   1.000
_cell.length_c   1.000
_cell.angle_alpha   90.00
_cell.angle_beta   90.00
_cell.angle_gamma   90.00
#
_symmetry.space_group_name_H-M   'P 1'
#
loop_
_entity.id
_entity.type
_entity.pdbx_description
1 polymer ?
#
loop_
_entity_poly.entity_id
_entity_poly.type
_entity_poly.pdbx_seq_one_letter_code
_entity_poly.pdbx_strand_id
1 'polypeptide(L)'
;MQLSDASTIVKLDLSNDVDFKDFIKDSTIDSDKKSKGRNLHDYLKFKLEEKYPQRYTNFFKAFYFAEDSYDNTSGYSHYGADFFVTFKGRDEQTATHELLHALFLAHTFANKEASEHALFTYEYAKTDNLMDYSHHGGNRNKRCSLFYWQWKKINSTL
;
A
#
# COMPACT_ATOMS: atom_id res chain seq x y z
N MET A 1 -15.57 -11.28 11.43
CA MET A 1 -15.49 -10.15 10.48
C MET A 1 -16.49 -10.41 9.36
N GLN A 2 -17.59 -9.67 9.34
CA GLN A 2 -18.52 -9.70 8.21
C GLN A 2 -17.91 -8.78 7.13
N LEU A 3 -17.20 -9.36 6.17
CA LEU A 3 -16.79 -8.63 4.98
C LEU A 3 -18.09 -8.32 4.22
N SER A 4 -18.44 -7.04 4.06
CA SER A 4 -19.57 -6.71 3.21
C SER A 4 -19.20 -6.99 1.76
N ASP A 5 -20.09 -7.64 1.01
CA ASP A 5 -19.90 -7.98 -0.40
C ASP A 5 -19.89 -6.76 -1.35
N ALA A 6 -19.80 -5.54 -0.79
CA ALA A 6 -19.91 -4.29 -1.52
C ALA A 6 -18.68 -3.41 -1.30
N SER A 7 -17.53 -3.81 -1.86
CA SER A 7 -16.45 -2.85 -2.10
C SER A 7 -16.98 -1.75 -3.01
N THR A 8 -17.09 -0.53 -2.49
CA THR A 8 -17.55 0.62 -3.29
C THR A 8 -16.35 1.18 -4.07
N ILE A 9 -16.29 0.89 -5.37
CA ILE A 9 -15.28 1.45 -6.26
C ILE A 9 -15.80 2.79 -6.79
N VAL A 10 -15.07 3.87 -6.54
CA VAL A 10 -15.39 5.20 -7.06
C VAL A 10 -14.24 5.75 -7.88
N LYS A 11 -14.55 6.49 -8.96
CA LYS A 11 -13.56 7.25 -9.71
C LYS A 11 -13.30 8.61 -9.03
N LEU A 12 -12.06 8.83 -8.63
CA LEU A 12 -11.54 10.15 -8.23
C LEU A 12 -10.77 10.72 -9.42
N ASP A 13 -11.42 11.60 -10.19
CA ASP A 13 -10.83 12.21 -11.38
C ASP A 13 -10.11 13.50 -10.99
N LEU A 14 -8.78 13.51 -11.12
CA LEU A 14 -7.91 14.62 -10.75
C LEU A 14 -7.22 15.23 -11.99
N SER A 15 -7.63 14.89 -13.22
CA SER A 15 -6.95 15.34 -14.44
C SER A 15 -6.96 16.86 -14.64
N ASN A 16 -7.98 17.54 -14.09
CA ASN A 16 -8.10 19.01 -14.13
C ASN A 16 -7.65 19.68 -12.82
N ASP A 17 -7.20 18.91 -11.83
CA ASP A 17 -6.74 19.47 -10.58
C ASP A 17 -5.35 20.09 -10.76
N VAL A 18 -5.26 21.40 -10.50
CA VAL A 18 -4.02 22.17 -10.70
C VAL A 18 -2.94 21.79 -9.69
N ASP A 19 -3.32 21.41 -8.48
CA ASP A 19 -2.43 21.07 -7.38
C ASP A 19 -1.96 19.62 -7.51
N PHE A 20 -2.80 18.73 -8.07
CA PHE A 20 -2.38 17.34 -8.32
C PHE A 20 -1.20 17.24 -9.30
N LYS A 21 -1.04 18.23 -10.19
CA LYS A 21 0.11 18.31 -11.11
C LYS A 21 1.45 18.37 -10.39
N ASP A 22 1.50 18.81 -9.14
CA ASP A 22 2.72 18.82 -8.36
C ASP A 22 3.30 17.41 -8.20
N PHE A 23 2.45 16.38 -8.12
CA PHE A 23 2.85 14.97 -8.03
C PHE A 23 3.24 14.37 -9.38
N ILE A 24 3.13 15.10 -10.49
CA ILE A 24 3.45 14.57 -11.82
C ILE A 24 4.90 14.89 -12.16
N LYS A 25 5.62 13.91 -12.68
CA LYS A 25 6.96 14.07 -13.26
C LYS A 25 7.09 13.15 -14.46
N ASP A 26 7.43 13.69 -15.63
CA ASP A 26 7.65 12.89 -16.85
C ASP A 26 6.48 11.91 -17.18
N SER A 27 5.24 12.35 -16.97
CA SER A 27 4.01 11.54 -17.12
C SER A 27 3.84 10.38 -16.13
N THR A 28 4.65 10.35 -15.08
CA THR A 28 4.56 9.39 -13.95
C THR A 28 4.16 10.10 -12.66
N ILE A 29 3.74 9.33 -11.65
CA ILE A 29 3.40 9.83 -10.32
C ILE A 29 4.64 9.77 -9.41
N ASP A 30 5.08 10.92 -8.92
CA ASP A 30 6.15 11.08 -7.94
C ASP A 30 5.53 11.24 -6.53
N SER A 31 5.43 10.13 -5.80
CA SER A 31 4.79 10.08 -4.47
C SER A 31 5.59 10.76 -3.36
N ASP A 32 6.86 11.07 -3.59
CA ASP A 32 7.74 11.75 -2.62
C ASP A 32 7.51 13.27 -2.60
N LYS A 33 6.87 13.80 -3.65
CA LYS A 33 6.49 15.22 -3.71
C LYS A 33 5.34 15.54 -2.75
N LYS A 34 5.14 16.83 -2.56
CA LYS A 34 4.03 17.38 -1.79
C LYS A 34 3.29 18.43 -2.60
N SER A 35 1.98 18.50 -2.38
CA SER A 35 1.16 19.61 -2.85
C SER A 35 0.39 20.22 -1.68
N LYS A 36 0.39 21.55 -1.58
CA LYS A 36 -0.23 22.29 -0.47
C LYS A 36 0.13 21.72 0.92
N GLY A 37 1.38 21.31 1.09
CA GLY A 37 1.90 20.73 2.33
C GLY A 37 1.49 19.27 2.61
N ARG A 38 0.71 18.62 1.75
CA ARG A 38 0.29 17.21 1.88
C ARG A 38 1.15 16.31 1.01
N ASN A 39 1.49 15.13 1.52
CA ASN A 39 1.99 14.03 0.70
C ASN A 39 0.85 13.48 -0.19
N LEU A 40 1.17 12.56 -1.09
CA LEU A 40 0.20 12.03 -2.06
C LEU A 40 -1.04 11.41 -1.38
N HIS A 41 -0.89 10.52 -0.40
CA HIS A 41 -2.03 9.81 0.19
C HIS A 41 -2.94 10.73 1.01
N ASP A 42 -2.38 11.70 1.75
CA ASP A 42 -3.17 12.70 2.47
C ASP A 42 -3.91 13.63 1.50
N TYR A 43 -3.28 13.98 0.38
CA TYR A 43 -3.91 14.75 -0.68
C TYR A 43 -5.09 13.97 -1.31
N LEU A 44 -4.91 12.68 -1.61
CA LEU A 44 -5.97 11.83 -2.15
C LEU A 44 -7.14 11.66 -1.19
N LYS A 45 -6.87 11.46 0.10
CA LYS A 45 -7.91 11.41 1.15
C LYS A 45 -8.66 12.72 1.25
N PHE A 46 -7.96 13.85 1.23
CA PHE A 46 -8.56 15.18 1.23
C PHE A 46 -9.49 15.36 0.03
N LYS A 47 -9.05 15.00 -1.18
CA LYS A 47 -9.88 15.08 -2.39
C LYS A 47 -11.06 14.13 -2.40
N LEU A 48 -10.89 12.93 -1.84
CA LEU A 48 -11.99 11.99 -1.68
C LEU A 48 -13.07 12.55 -0.75
N GLU A 49 -12.68 13.14 0.38
CA GLU A 49 -13.60 13.78 1.34
C GLU A 49 -14.27 15.02 0.73
N GLU A 50 -13.55 15.87 -0.02
CA GLU A 50 -14.11 17.02 -0.73
C GLU A 50 -15.21 16.60 -1.72
N LYS A 51 -14.97 15.50 -2.46
CA LYS A 51 -15.92 14.98 -3.45
C LYS A 51 -17.07 14.18 -2.81
N TYR A 52 -16.83 13.49 -1.70
CA TYR A 52 -17.80 12.65 -1.02
C TYR A 52 -17.80 12.92 0.50
N PRO A 53 -18.33 14.07 0.93
CA PRO A 53 -18.28 14.48 2.33
C PRO A 53 -18.88 13.44 3.25
N GLN A 54 -18.15 13.06 4.30
CA GLN A 54 -18.51 12.13 5.37
C GLN A 54 -18.85 10.70 4.94
N ARG A 55 -18.76 10.40 3.64
CA ARG A 55 -19.18 9.10 3.11
C ARG A 55 -18.15 8.00 3.39
N TYR A 56 -16.86 8.33 3.29
CA TYR A 56 -15.76 7.37 3.37
C TYR A 56 -14.77 7.64 4.51
N THR A 57 -15.09 8.57 5.39
CA THR A 57 -14.18 9.05 6.46
C THR A 57 -13.63 7.90 7.31
N ASN A 58 -14.47 6.93 7.68
CA ASN A 58 -14.11 5.82 8.56
C ASN A 58 -13.81 4.50 7.82
N PHE A 59 -13.63 4.53 6.50
CA PHE A 59 -13.31 3.34 5.71
C PHE A 59 -11.81 3.19 5.52
N PHE A 60 -11.31 1.98 5.29
CA PHE A 60 -9.97 1.80 4.74
C PHE A 60 -9.92 2.31 3.29
N LYS A 61 -8.85 3.00 2.88
CA LYS A 61 -8.75 3.61 1.53
C LYS A 61 -7.70 2.90 0.68
N ALA A 62 -8.16 2.23 -0.37
CA ALA A 62 -7.30 1.64 -1.39
C ALA A 62 -7.28 2.54 -2.63
N PHE A 63 -6.12 3.14 -2.94
CA PHE A 63 -5.95 3.96 -4.15
C PHE A 63 -5.20 3.17 -5.24
N TYR A 64 -5.76 3.16 -6.44
CA TYR A 64 -5.20 2.49 -7.61
C TYR A 64 -4.97 3.50 -8.72
N PHE A 65 -3.72 3.70 -9.12
CA PHE A 65 -3.36 4.47 -10.30
C PHE A 65 -3.27 3.58 -11.55
N ALA A 66 -3.60 4.18 -12.69
CA ALA A 66 -3.38 3.59 -14.01
C ALA A 66 -2.03 4.04 -14.60
N GLU A 67 -1.37 4.97 -13.94
CA GLU A 67 -0.08 5.56 -14.24
C GLU A 67 1.04 4.83 -13.47
N ASP A 68 2.23 4.86 -14.06
CA ASP A 68 3.46 4.36 -13.42
C ASP A 68 3.94 5.35 -12.36
N SER A 69 4.66 4.85 -11.35
CA SER A 69 5.37 5.73 -10.42
C SER A 69 6.69 6.23 -11.04
N TYR A 70 7.18 7.36 -10.56
CA TYR A 70 8.42 7.96 -11.03
C TYR A 70 9.67 7.13 -10.65
N ASP A 71 9.64 6.49 -9.48
CA ASP A 71 10.74 5.69 -8.91
C ASP A 71 10.67 4.20 -9.27
N ASN A 72 9.69 3.77 -10.06
CA ASN A 72 9.35 2.38 -10.37
C ASN A 72 8.85 1.55 -9.17
N THR A 73 8.42 2.18 -8.07
CA THR A 73 7.65 1.49 -7.04
C THR A 73 6.30 0.99 -7.58
N SER A 74 5.91 -0.21 -7.15
CA SER A 74 4.63 -0.83 -7.54
C SER A 74 3.48 -0.38 -6.63
N GLY A 75 3.80 0.06 -5.42
CA GLY A 75 2.84 0.51 -4.42
C GLY A 75 3.54 0.87 -3.12
N TYR A 76 2.77 1.45 -2.20
CA TYR A 76 3.22 1.71 -0.84
C TYR A 76 2.05 1.80 0.14
N SER A 77 2.36 1.52 1.40
CA SER A 77 1.56 1.84 2.58
C SER A 77 2.51 2.17 3.74
N HIS A 78 1.94 2.54 4.89
CA HIS A 78 2.68 2.62 6.13
C HIS A 78 2.22 1.54 7.11
N TYR A 79 3.11 1.18 8.02
CA TYR A 79 2.78 0.25 9.09
C TYR A 79 1.60 0.77 9.92
N GLY A 80 0.50 0.01 9.97
CA GLY A 80 -0.70 0.41 10.73
C GLY A 80 -1.53 1.52 10.09
N ALA A 81 -1.36 1.80 8.80
CA ALA A 81 -2.12 2.82 8.09
C ALA A 81 -3.58 2.41 7.84
N ASP A 82 -4.43 3.40 7.55
CA ASP A 82 -5.79 3.21 7.03
C ASP A 82 -5.86 3.30 5.50
N PHE A 83 -4.72 3.14 4.80
CA PHE A 83 -4.66 3.24 3.35
C PHE A 83 -3.56 2.37 2.73
N PHE A 84 -3.65 2.18 1.41
CA PHE A 84 -2.50 1.91 0.56
C PHE A 84 -2.66 2.60 -0.81
N VAL A 85 -1.56 2.74 -1.53
CA VAL A 85 -1.52 3.22 -2.91
C VAL A 85 -0.83 2.16 -3.77
N THR A 86 -1.36 1.91 -4.97
CA THR A 86 -0.67 1.08 -5.98
C THR A 86 -0.64 1.77 -7.33
N PHE A 87 0.41 1.49 -8.10
CA PHE A 87 0.65 2.07 -9.42
C PHE A 87 0.45 1.02 -10.52
N LYS A 88 0.57 1.44 -11.78
CA LYS A 88 0.38 0.56 -12.94
C LYS A 88 1.34 -0.62 -12.97
N GLY A 89 2.59 -0.44 -12.57
CA GLY A 89 3.61 -1.49 -12.51
C GLY A 89 3.35 -2.62 -11.50
N ARG A 90 2.27 -2.54 -10.72
CA ARG A 90 1.90 -3.56 -9.73
C ARG A 90 1.70 -4.95 -10.34
N ASP A 91 2.07 -5.96 -9.57
CA ASP A 91 1.69 -7.35 -9.82
C ASP A 91 0.45 -7.76 -9.02
N GLU A 92 0.05 -9.03 -9.16
CA GLU A 92 -1.12 -9.60 -8.47
C GLU A 92 -1.00 -9.60 -6.93
N GLN A 93 0.22 -9.50 -6.38
CA GLN A 93 0.49 -9.60 -4.94
C GLN A 93 0.72 -8.23 -4.29
N THR A 94 1.03 -7.21 -5.08
CA THR A 94 1.41 -5.87 -4.60
C THR A 94 0.33 -5.28 -3.69
N ALA A 95 -0.93 -5.27 -4.12
CA ALA A 95 -2.01 -4.70 -3.30
C ALA A 95 -2.17 -5.41 -1.96
N THR A 96 -2.05 -6.75 -1.95
CA THR A 96 -2.09 -7.54 -0.71
C THR A 96 -0.87 -7.25 0.17
N HIS A 97 0.33 -7.10 -0.40
CA HIS A 97 1.54 -6.73 0.34
C HIS A 97 1.38 -5.39 1.05
N GLU A 98 0.91 -4.36 0.34
CA GLU A 98 0.70 -3.05 0.94
C GLU A 98 -0.41 -3.04 1.99
N LEU A 99 -1.49 -3.78 1.76
CA LEU A 99 -2.54 -3.98 2.77
C LEU A 99 -1.98 -4.63 4.03
N LEU A 100 -1.07 -5.59 3.91
CA LEU A 100 -0.49 -6.28 5.06
C LEU A 100 0.45 -5.36 5.87
N HIS A 101 1.16 -4.43 5.22
CA HIS A 101 1.83 -3.34 5.93
C HIS A 101 0.82 -2.50 6.73
N ALA A 102 -0.29 -2.12 6.11
CA ALA A 102 -1.37 -1.40 6.77
C ALA A 102 -1.96 -2.19 7.96
N LEU A 103 -1.98 -3.53 7.88
CA LEU A 103 -2.36 -4.45 8.94
C LEU A 103 -1.19 -4.84 9.87
N PHE A 104 -0.28 -3.91 10.12
CA PHE A 104 0.79 -4.03 11.11
C PHE A 104 1.79 -5.18 10.86
N LEU A 105 2.03 -5.56 9.61
CA LEU A 105 3.12 -6.48 9.26
C LEU A 105 4.34 -5.73 8.73
N ALA A 106 5.52 -6.08 9.24
CA ALA A 106 6.79 -5.69 8.65
C ALA A 106 7.25 -6.76 7.64
N HIS A 107 8.23 -6.40 6.80
CA HIS A 107 8.92 -7.38 5.96
C HIS A 107 9.52 -8.50 6.81
N THR A 108 9.44 -9.74 6.34
CA THR A 108 9.99 -10.90 7.06
C THR A 108 11.51 -10.94 7.07
N PHE A 109 12.16 -10.24 6.14
CA PHE A 109 13.62 -10.12 6.07
C PHE A 109 14.15 -8.89 6.82
N ALA A 110 13.29 -8.03 7.37
CA ALA A 110 13.73 -6.92 8.18
C ALA A 110 14.27 -7.44 9.52
N ASN A 111 15.40 -6.90 9.95
CA ASN A 111 15.90 -7.06 11.30
C ASN A 111 15.41 -5.93 12.20
N LYS A 112 15.58 -6.11 13.51
CA LYS A 112 15.11 -5.15 14.52
C LYS A 112 15.79 -3.79 14.38
N GLU A 113 17.02 -3.77 13.88
CA GLU A 113 17.81 -2.57 13.64
C GLU A 113 17.25 -1.73 12.48
N ALA A 114 16.70 -2.37 11.43
CA ALA A 114 16.08 -1.70 10.29
C ALA A 114 14.58 -1.43 10.49
N SER A 115 13.90 -2.21 11.31
CA SER A 115 12.49 -2.04 11.64
C SER A 115 12.21 -2.45 13.07
N GLU A 116 11.77 -1.51 13.90
CA GLU A 116 11.36 -1.81 15.28
C GLU A 116 10.16 -2.78 15.36
N HIS A 117 9.46 -2.98 14.25
CA HIS A 117 8.31 -3.88 14.14
C HIS A 117 8.66 -5.31 13.72
N ALA A 118 9.95 -5.57 13.43
CA ALA A 118 10.44 -6.90 13.09
C ALA A 118 10.41 -7.83 14.32
N LEU A 119 9.63 -8.91 14.24
CA LEU A 119 9.54 -9.93 15.29
C LEU A 119 10.50 -11.10 15.04
N PHE A 120 10.65 -11.47 13.77
CA PHE A 120 11.52 -12.55 13.30
C PHE A 120 12.17 -12.12 12.00
N THR A 121 13.40 -12.54 11.77
CA THR A 121 14.17 -12.21 10.57
C THR A 121 14.49 -13.50 9.82
N TYR A 122 14.01 -13.58 8.59
CA TYR A 122 14.25 -14.66 7.65
C TYR A 122 15.22 -14.22 6.56
N GLU A 123 15.87 -15.17 5.90
CA GLU A 123 16.75 -14.85 4.78
C GLU A 123 15.95 -14.23 3.63
N TYR A 124 16.45 -13.10 3.13
CA TYR A 124 15.84 -12.33 2.06
C TYR A 124 15.57 -13.17 0.82
N ALA A 125 14.34 -13.07 0.30
CA ALA A 125 13.89 -13.72 -0.92
C ALA A 125 13.91 -15.27 -0.88
N LYS A 126 13.89 -15.88 0.31
CA LYS A 126 13.92 -17.34 0.49
C LYS A 126 12.61 -17.97 0.93
N THR A 127 11.58 -17.18 1.21
CA THR A 127 10.28 -17.68 1.67
C THR A 127 9.20 -17.57 0.59
N ASP A 128 8.03 -18.16 0.83
CA ASP A 128 6.81 -17.95 0.04
C ASP A 128 5.87 -16.92 0.70
N ASN A 129 6.37 -16.19 1.68
CA ASN A 129 5.60 -15.23 2.45
C ASN A 129 5.26 -13.97 1.64
N LEU A 130 4.04 -13.46 1.79
CA LEU A 130 3.60 -12.21 1.17
C LEU A 130 4.46 -11.00 1.58
N MET A 131 5.06 -11.02 2.77
CA MET A 131 5.93 -9.95 3.29
C MET A 131 7.41 -10.12 2.93
N ASP A 132 7.76 -11.07 2.06
CA ASP A 132 9.11 -11.25 1.51
C ASP A 132 9.17 -10.77 0.06
N TYR A 133 10.39 -10.57 -0.46
CA TYR A 133 10.65 -10.23 -1.86
C TYR A 133 11.19 -11.43 -2.64
N SER A 134 10.57 -12.60 -2.51
CA SER A 134 11.03 -13.83 -3.17
C SER A 134 11.13 -13.73 -4.70
N HIS A 135 10.33 -12.87 -5.32
CA HIS A 135 10.42 -12.53 -6.74
C HIS A 135 11.79 -11.96 -7.17
N HIS A 136 12.56 -11.35 -6.26
CA HIS A 136 13.92 -10.87 -6.53
C HIS A 136 14.96 -12.01 -6.60
N GLY A 137 14.71 -13.15 -5.96
CA GLY A 137 15.66 -14.27 -5.88
C GLY A 137 15.57 -15.27 -7.03
N GLY A 138 14.83 -14.95 -8.11
CA GLY A 138 14.47 -15.90 -9.17
C GLY A 138 13.49 -16.99 -8.73
N ASN A 139 13.16 -17.02 -7.44
CA ASN A 139 12.20 -17.95 -6.88
C ASN A 139 10.80 -17.37 -7.02
N ARG A 140 10.08 -17.80 -8.06
CA ARG A 140 8.65 -17.49 -8.22
C ARG A 140 7.80 -18.31 -7.25
N ASN A 141 8.14 -18.31 -5.96
CA ASN A 141 7.38 -18.94 -4.86
C ASN A 141 5.95 -18.37 -4.70
N LYS A 142 5.44 -17.62 -5.70
CA LYS A 142 4.10 -17.03 -5.81
C LYS A 142 3.68 -16.14 -4.65
N ARG A 143 4.58 -15.82 -3.71
CA ARG A 143 4.34 -15.05 -2.46
C ARG A 143 2.88 -15.23 -2.01
N CYS A 144 2.52 -16.45 -1.64
CA CYS A 144 1.12 -16.84 -1.48
C CYS A 144 0.76 -17.22 -0.04
N SER A 145 1.69 -17.06 0.91
CA SER A 145 1.52 -17.51 2.28
C SER A 145 1.69 -16.37 3.30
N LEU A 146 1.18 -16.63 4.50
CA LEU A 146 1.52 -15.92 5.72
C LEU A 146 1.93 -16.94 6.77
N PHE A 147 2.82 -16.56 7.67
CA PHE A 147 3.15 -17.37 8.84
C PHE A 147 2.03 -17.32 9.87
N TYR A 148 1.91 -18.37 10.67
CA TYR A 148 0.91 -18.46 11.73
C TYR A 148 0.97 -17.29 12.72
N TRP A 149 2.16 -16.79 13.05
CA TRP A 149 2.32 -15.64 13.94
C TRP A 149 1.82 -14.33 13.31
N GLN A 150 1.92 -14.17 11.98
CA GLN A 150 1.37 -13.01 11.27
C GLN A 150 -0.15 -13.04 11.31
N TRP A 151 -0.76 -14.22 11.09
CA TRP A 151 -2.20 -14.42 11.25
C TRP A 151 -2.69 -14.04 12.64
N LYS A 152 -1.99 -14.49 13.69
CA LYS A 152 -2.30 -14.12 15.08
C LYS A 152 -2.23 -12.62 15.30
N LYS A 153 -1.20 -11.96 14.76
CA LYS A 153 -1.00 -10.52 14.90
C LYS A 153 -2.15 -9.74 14.24
N ILE A 154 -2.46 -10.03 12.97
CA ILE A 154 -3.54 -9.36 12.23
C ILE A 154 -4.89 -9.55 12.94
N ASN A 155 -5.21 -10.78 13.36
CA ASN A 155 -6.49 -11.05 14.02
C ASN A 155 -6.64 -10.39 15.40
N SER A 156 -5.54 -9.99 16.04
CA SER A 156 -5.58 -9.24 17.31
C SER A 156 -5.79 -7.74 17.12
N THR A 157 -5.66 -7.25 15.88
CA THR A 157 -5.78 -5.82 15.51
C THR A 157 -7.09 -5.48 14.80
N LEU A 158 -7.90 -6.50 14.49
CA LEU A 158 -9.24 -6.41 13.88
C LEU A 158 -10.33 -6.60 14.93
#